data_AF-A0A3D0DQ41-F1
#
_entry.id   AF-A0A3D0DQ41-F1
#
_cell.length_a   1.000
_cell.length_b   1.000
_cell.length_c   1.000
_cell.angle_alpha   90.00
_cell.angle_beta   90.00
_cell.angle_gamma   90.00
#
_symmetry.space_group_name_H-M   'P 1'
#
loop_
_entity.id
_entity.type
_entity.pdbx_description
1 polymer ?
#
loop_
_entity_poly.entity_id
_entity_poly.type
_entity_poly.pdbx_seq_one_letter_code
_entity_poly.pdbx_strand_id
1 'polypeptide(L)'
;MKVAFHANVVDEDTRALAAALEPVLKNLGQGLDGDYGGSIEHLWIQIEMLAYLAREDGRARHPFRFQKRVSGRSHFGLPANPDWFNVGHFSVRPDFALLVSRPVEHVIEHVLQRVYCESAVLLEKQKKLGGFDAGLFRERFLVECASLGYPLILERC
;
A
#
# COMPACT_ATOMS: atom_id res chain seq x y z
N MET A 1 -9.94 0.94 11.67
CA MET A 1 -9.41 0.52 10.35
C MET A 1 -8.14 -0.29 10.53
N LYS A 2 -7.96 -1.35 9.74
CA LYS A 2 -6.72 -2.14 9.63
C LYS A 2 -5.98 -1.82 8.34
N VAL A 3 -4.66 -1.63 8.40
CA VAL A 3 -3.83 -1.35 7.22
C VAL A 3 -2.97 -2.55 6.88
N ALA A 4 -3.05 -3.00 5.63
CA ALA A 4 -2.26 -4.12 5.14
C ALA A 4 -1.53 -3.73 3.85
N PHE A 5 -0.24 -4.07 3.80
CA PHE A 5 0.58 -3.95 2.61
C PHE A 5 0.74 -5.31 1.97
N HIS A 6 0.61 -5.34 0.65
CA HIS A 6 0.63 -6.54 -0.16
C HIS A 6 1.67 -6.37 -1.26
N ALA A 7 2.73 -7.18 -1.27
CA ALA A 7 3.74 -7.20 -2.33
C ALA A 7 3.68 -8.59 -3.00
N ASN A 8 2.81 -8.74 -4.01
CA ASN A 8 2.23 -10.05 -4.30
C ASN A 8 3.04 -10.95 -5.23
N VAL A 9 4.03 -10.43 -5.95
CA VAL A 9 4.87 -11.27 -6.79
C VAL A 9 6.24 -10.63 -6.92
N VAL A 10 7.25 -11.40 -6.56
CA VAL A 10 8.66 -11.03 -6.73
C VAL A 10 9.32 -11.98 -7.71
N ASP A 11 9.99 -11.42 -8.71
CA ASP A 11 10.94 -12.14 -9.53
C ASP A 11 12.16 -12.54 -8.68
N GLU A 12 12.93 -13.53 -9.13
CA GLU A 12 14.13 -14.01 -8.40
C GLU A 12 15.08 -12.86 -8.05
N ASP A 13 15.25 -11.92 -8.99
CA ASP A 13 16.08 -10.71 -8.84
C ASP A 13 15.56 -9.73 -7.77
N THR A 14 14.28 -9.78 -7.41
CA THR A 14 13.65 -8.87 -6.42
C THR A 14 13.34 -9.55 -5.08
N ARG A 15 13.67 -10.84 -4.93
CA ARG A 15 13.38 -11.62 -3.72
C ARG A 15 14.06 -11.04 -2.48
N ALA A 16 15.34 -10.70 -2.58
CA ALA A 16 16.10 -10.10 -1.47
C ALA A 16 15.49 -8.78 -1.02
N LEU A 17 15.02 -7.98 -1.97
CA LEU A 17 14.32 -6.73 -1.71
C LEU A 17 12.97 -6.95 -1.02
N ALA A 18 12.15 -7.91 -1.47
CA ALA A 18 10.89 -8.21 -0.78
C ALA A 18 11.11 -8.70 0.65
N ALA A 19 12.12 -9.54 0.89
CA ALA A 19 12.47 -10.00 2.23
C ALA A 19 12.86 -8.83 3.17
N ALA A 20 13.52 -7.81 2.63
CA ALA A 20 13.87 -6.59 3.39
C ALA A 20 12.68 -5.63 3.57
N LEU A 21 11.79 -5.53 2.58
CA LEU A 21 10.59 -4.68 2.65
C LEU A 21 9.52 -5.24 3.59
N GLU A 22 9.33 -6.56 3.64
CA GLU A 22 8.29 -7.21 4.42
C GLU A 22 8.22 -6.76 5.89
N PRO A 23 9.31 -6.80 6.68
CA PRO A 23 9.25 -6.36 8.08
C PRO A 23 8.91 -4.87 8.21
N VAL A 24 9.44 -4.01 7.31
CA VAL A 24 9.15 -2.57 7.32
C VAL A 24 7.68 -2.31 7.03
N LEU A 25 7.15 -2.91 5.97
CA LEU A 25 5.74 -2.76 5.57
C LEU A 25 4.78 -3.34 6.61
N LYS A 26 5.15 -4.45 7.25
CA LYS A 26 4.36 -5.04 8.34
C LYS A 26 4.30 -4.11 9.55
N ASN A 27 5.44 -3.60 10.01
CA ASN A 27 5.50 -2.69 11.16
C ASN A 27 4.78 -1.37 10.86
N LEU A 28 4.95 -0.84 9.64
CA LEU A 28 4.23 0.35 9.19
C LEU A 28 2.71 0.13 9.15
N GLY A 29 2.26 -1.01 8.62
CA GLY A 29 0.84 -1.38 8.61
C GLY A 29 0.26 -1.43 10.03
N GLN A 30 0.99 -2.02 10.96
CA GLN A 30 0.59 -2.07 12.38
C GLN A 30 0.55 -0.69 13.03
N GLY A 31 1.55 0.16 12.79
CA GLY A 31 1.58 1.54 13.30
C GLY A 31 0.45 2.40 12.73
N LEU A 32 -0.02 2.09 11.52
CA LEU A 32 -1.15 2.76 10.86
C LEU A 32 -2.50 2.14 11.17
N ASP A 33 -2.58 1.11 12.00
CA ASP A 33 -3.86 0.69 12.51
C ASP A 33 -4.47 1.79 13.41
N GLY A 34 -5.79 1.93 13.36
CA GLY A 34 -6.49 2.85 14.25
C GLY A 34 -7.76 3.42 13.67
N ASP A 35 -8.26 4.45 14.33
CA ASP A 35 -9.45 5.18 13.92
C ASP A 35 -9.07 6.39 13.06
N TYR A 36 -9.69 6.46 11.89
CA TYR A 36 -9.57 7.56 10.93
C TYR A 36 -10.96 8.08 10.54
N GLY A 37 -11.99 7.70 11.30
CA GLY A 37 -13.38 7.96 10.95
C GLY A 37 -13.87 7.19 9.73
N GLY A 38 -15.15 7.39 9.45
CA GLY A 38 -15.85 6.82 8.31
C GLY A 38 -16.06 5.32 8.35
N SER A 39 -16.46 4.75 7.20
CA SER A 39 -16.89 3.36 7.12
C SER A 39 -15.80 2.39 6.68
N ILE A 40 -14.57 2.84 6.41
CA ILE A 40 -13.49 1.96 5.95
C ILE A 40 -13.02 1.08 7.12
N GLU A 41 -13.16 -0.24 6.97
CA GLU A 41 -12.67 -1.20 7.96
C GLU A 41 -11.26 -1.67 7.63
N HIS A 42 -10.92 -1.78 6.33
CA HIS A 42 -9.62 -2.24 5.86
C HIS A 42 -9.10 -1.34 4.74
N LEU A 43 -7.81 -0.99 4.81
CA LEU A 43 -7.09 -0.33 3.73
C LEU A 43 -5.96 -1.24 3.25
N TRP A 44 -6.09 -1.74 2.03
CA TRP A 44 -5.13 -2.60 1.37
C TRP A 44 -4.29 -1.80 0.39
N ILE A 45 -2.98 -1.86 0.57
CA ILE A 45 -2.02 -1.13 -0.24
C ILE A 45 -1.21 -2.14 -1.03
N GLN A 46 -1.45 -2.20 -2.32
CA GLN A 46 -0.77 -3.15 -3.20
C GLN A 46 0.51 -2.52 -3.74
N ILE A 47 1.68 -3.06 -3.39
CA ILE A 47 2.94 -2.73 -4.06
C ILE A 47 3.05 -3.63 -5.30
N GLU A 48 2.99 -3.01 -6.47
CA GLU A 48 3.12 -3.69 -7.77
C GLU A 48 4.61 -3.90 -8.07
N MET A 49 5.14 -5.07 -7.69
CA MET A 49 6.56 -5.46 -7.88
C MET A 49 6.82 -6.21 -9.19
N LEU A 50 5.89 -6.18 -10.15
CA LEU A 50 6.07 -6.78 -11.48
C LEU A 50 5.97 -5.73 -12.58
N ALA A 51 7.05 -5.59 -13.35
CA ALA A 51 7.13 -4.59 -14.41
C ALA A 51 6.07 -4.82 -15.51
N TYR A 52 5.81 -6.08 -15.88
CA TYR A 52 4.89 -6.45 -16.98
C TYR A 52 3.40 -6.24 -16.66
N LEU A 53 3.04 -5.99 -15.40
CA LEU A 53 1.65 -5.68 -15.01
C LEU A 53 1.28 -4.20 -15.19
N ALA A 54 2.22 -3.37 -15.64
CA ALA A 54 2.00 -1.95 -15.90
C ALA A 54 0.89 -1.71 -16.91
N ARG A 55 0.26 -0.54 -16.80
CA ARG A 55 -0.39 0.07 -17.95
C ARG A 55 0.67 0.53 -18.96
N GLU A 56 0.28 0.70 -20.22
CA GLU A 56 1.17 1.18 -21.29
C GLU A 56 1.81 2.54 -20.98
N ASP A 57 1.19 3.36 -20.14
CA ASP A 57 1.70 4.65 -19.66
C ASP A 57 2.62 4.55 -18.42
N GLY A 58 2.96 3.32 -18.00
CA GLY A 58 3.82 3.06 -16.86
C GLY A 58 3.16 3.27 -15.49
N ARG A 59 1.85 3.57 -15.42
CA ARG A 59 1.13 3.74 -14.15
C ARG A 59 0.66 2.41 -13.56
N ALA A 60 0.35 2.43 -12.26
CA ALA A 60 -0.25 1.30 -11.57
C ALA A 60 -1.59 0.90 -12.21
N ARG A 61 -1.89 -0.40 -12.22
CA ARG A 61 -3.06 -0.94 -12.94
C ARG A 61 -4.38 -0.52 -12.31
N HIS A 62 -4.40 -0.37 -10.98
CA HIS A 62 -5.60 -0.04 -10.22
C HIS A 62 -5.35 1.15 -9.27
N PRO A 63 -5.71 2.39 -9.67
CA PRO A 63 -5.40 3.59 -8.90
C PRO A 63 -6.13 3.66 -7.55
N PHE A 64 -7.42 3.33 -7.50
CA PHE A 64 -8.15 3.14 -6.24
C PHE A 64 -9.49 2.40 -6.48
N ARG A 65 -9.91 1.59 -5.51
CA ARG A 65 -11.22 0.92 -5.48
C ARG A 65 -11.70 0.82 -4.05
N PHE A 66 -13.00 1.04 -3.85
CA PHE A 66 -13.66 0.77 -2.57
C PHE A 66 -14.67 -0.36 -2.75
N GLN A 67 -14.58 -1.39 -1.92
CA GLN A 67 -15.43 -2.58 -1.96
C GLN A 67 -16.21 -2.72 -0.67
N LYS A 68 -17.54 -2.76 -0.76
CA LYS A 68 -18.38 -3.06 0.41
C LYS A 68 -18.12 -4.46 0.98
N ARG A 69 -17.69 -5.40 0.13
CA ARG A 69 -17.41 -6.80 0.48
C ARG A 69 -16.33 -7.37 -0.43
N VAL A 70 -15.33 -8.02 0.15
CA VAL A 70 -14.39 -8.93 -0.49
C VAL A 70 -14.69 -10.31 0.07
N SER A 71 -15.14 -11.25 -0.77
CA SER A 71 -15.51 -12.56 -0.26
C SER A 71 -14.28 -13.41 0.03
N GLY A 72 -14.26 -14.07 1.18
CA GLY A 72 -13.29 -15.12 1.51
C GLY A 72 -13.71 -16.50 1.04
N ARG A 73 -14.82 -16.60 0.28
CA ARG A 73 -15.31 -17.88 -0.27
C ARG A 73 -14.24 -18.50 -1.16
N SER A 74 -13.80 -19.69 -0.78
CA SER A 74 -12.87 -20.45 -1.62
C SER A 74 -13.62 -21.27 -2.67
N HIS A 75 -13.02 -21.36 -3.85
CA HIS A 75 -13.43 -22.31 -4.88
C HIS A 75 -12.64 -23.62 -4.68
N PHE A 76 -13.20 -24.75 -5.13
CA PHE A 76 -12.54 -26.07 -5.07
C PHE A 76 -12.38 -26.72 -3.68
N GLY A 77 -13.30 -26.46 -2.74
CA GLY A 77 -13.41 -27.25 -1.50
C GLY A 77 -12.38 -26.93 -0.41
N LEU A 78 -11.55 -25.91 -0.61
CA LEU A 78 -10.71 -25.36 0.47
C LEU A 78 -11.58 -24.64 1.52
N PRO A 79 -11.14 -24.55 2.78
CA PRO A 79 -11.83 -23.77 3.80
C PRO A 79 -12.05 -22.33 3.33
N ALA A 80 -13.27 -21.82 3.55
CA ALA A 80 -13.55 -20.41 3.29
C ALA A 80 -12.85 -19.55 4.36
N ASN A 81 -12.19 -18.48 3.91
CA ASN A 81 -11.79 -17.40 4.80
C ASN A 81 -13.02 -16.55 5.15
N PRO A 82 -12.99 -15.81 6.26
CA PRO A 82 -14.00 -14.79 6.54
C PRO A 82 -14.07 -13.75 5.40
N ASP A 83 -15.28 -13.24 5.15
CA ASP A 83 -15.46 -12.10 4.26
C ASP A 83 -14.90 -10.83 4.93
N TRP A 84 -14.33 -9.94 4.11
CA TRP A 84 -13.88 -8.61 4.54
C TRP A 84 -14.88 -7.56 4.05
N PHE A 85 -15.25 -6.61 4.91
CA PHE A 85 -16.21 -5.56 4.57
C PHE A 85 -15.51 -4.20 4.44
N ASN A 86 -16.11 -3.29 3.66
CA ASN A 86 -15.65 -1.91 3.51
C ASN A 86 -14.13 -1.74 3.29
N VAL A 87 -13.62 -2.42 2.27
CA VAL A 87 -12.21 -2.48 1.92
C VAL A 87 -11.86 -1.40 0.92
N GLY A 88 -11.00 -0.45 1.32
CA GLY A 88 -10.29 0.44 0.41
C GLY A 88 -9.07 -0.27 -0.16
N HIS A 89 -8.81 -0.10 -1.45
CA HIS A 89 -7.65 -0.68 -2.13
C HIS A 89 -7.05 0.33 -3.08
N PHE A 90 -5.74 0.59 -2.99
CA PHE A 90 -4.99 1.27 -4.04
C PHE A 90 -3.67 0.58 -4.33
N SER A 91 -3.16 0.81 -5.53
CA SER A 91 -1.93 0.18 -5.99
C SER A 91 -0.85 1.23 -6.16
N VAL A 92 0.36 0.86 -5.77
CA VAL A 92 1.56 1.67 -5.76
C VAL A 92 2.55 0.96 -6.64
N ARG A 93 3.03 1.66 -7.67
CA ARG A 93 4.04 1.13 -8.57
C ARG A 93 5.37 1.82 -8.30
N PRO A 94 6.35 1.12 -7.72
CA PRO A 94 7.70 1.65 -7.58
C PRO A 94 8.38 1.78 -8.95
N ASP A 95 9.45 2.56 -9.00
CA ASP A 95 10.29 2.67 -10.19
C ASP A 95 11.23 1.47 -10.26
N PHE A 96 10.94 0.55 -11.17
CA PHE A 96 11.71 -0.68 -11.36
C PHE A 96 13.18 -0.45 -11.69
N ALA A 97 13.50 0.61 -12.45
CA ALA A 97 14.90 0.91 -12.76
C ALA A 97 15.66 1.30 -11.49
N LEU A 98 15.00 1.97 -10.54
CA LEU A 98 15.57 2.26 -9.22
C LEU A 98 15.61 1.02 -8.32
N LEU A 99 14.62 0.13 -8.39
CA LEU A 99 14.59 -1.11 -7.59
C LEU A 99 15.82 -1.99 -7.83
N VAL A 100 16.30 -2.07 -9.09
CA VAL A 100 17.40 -2.96 -9.47
C VAL A 100 18.79 -2.30 -9.43
N SER A 101 18.85 -0.97 -9.37
CA SER A 101 20.12 -0.22 -9.49
C SER A 101 20.67 0.34 -8.18
N ARG A 102 19.93 0.21 -7.07
CA ARG A 102 20.28 0.83 -5.78
C ARG A 102 20.41 -0.17 -4.64
N PRO A 103 21.18 0.18 -3.59
CA PRO A 103 21.16 -0.54 -2.32
C PRO A 103 19.74 -0.62 -1.77
N VAL A 104 19.44 -1.72 -1.09
CA VAL A 104 18.11 -2.08 -0.58
C VAL A 104 17.51 -0.97 0.30
N GLU A 105 18.33 -0.29 1.10
CA GLU A 105 17.90 0.77 2.01
C GLU A 105 17.27 1.95 1.26
N HIS A 106 17.93 2.40 0.18
CA HIS A 106 17.41 3.48 -0.66
C HIS A 106 16.18 3.06 -1.45
N VAL A 107 16.04 1.76 -1.72
CA VAL A 107 14.85 1.22 -2.37
C VAL A 107 13.65 1.24 -1.42
N ILE A 108 13.85 0.91 -0.13
CA ILE A 108 12.79 0.98 0.88
C ILE A 108 12.28 2.42 1.00
N GLU A 109 13.18 3.40 1.13
CA GLU A 109 12.82 4.83 1.16
C GLU A 109 11.99 5.22 -0.07
N HIS A 110 12.40 4.79 -1.25
CA HIS A 110 11.69 5.07 -2.50
C HIS A 110 10.28 4.47 -2.53
N VAL A 111 10.14 3.22 -2.10
CA VAL A 111 8.83 2.55 -2.03
C VAL A 111 7.90 3.28 -1.06
N LEU A 112 8.38 3.64 0.13
CA LEU A 112 7.60 4.37 1.13
C LEU A 112 7.19 5.76 0.64
N GLN A 113 8.12 6.48 0.00
CA GLN A 113 7.83 7.75 -0.65
C GLN A 113 6.73 7.59 -1.70
N ARG A 114 6.80 6.53 -2.53
CA ARG A 114 5.80 6.28 -3.55
C ARG A 114 4.44 5.97 -2.95
N VAL A 115 4.36 5.17 -1.89
CA VAL A 115 3.10 4.92 -1.16
C VAL A 115 2.52 6.24 -0.67
N TYR A 116 3.34 7.10 -0.05
CA TYR A 116 2.90 8.39 0.43
C TYR A 116 2.34 9.26 -0.70
N CYS A 117 3.05 9.39 -1.83
CA CYS A 117 2.55 10.16 -2.97
C CYS A 117 1.23 9.59 -3.51
N GLU A 118 1.15 8.28 -3.75
CA GLU A 118 -0.04 7.63 -4.31
C GLU A 118 -1.25 7.67 -3.37
N SER A 119 -1.03 7.75 -2.06
CA SER A 119 -2.14 7.93 -1.09
C SER A 119 -2.89 9.26 -1.28
N ALA A 120 -2.41 10.18 -2.13
CA ALA A 120 -3.15 11.38 -2.52
C ALA A 120 -4.48 11.02 -3.21
N VAL A 121 -4.58 9.84 -3.82
CA VAL A 121 -5.85 9.33 -4.36
C VAL A 121 -6.93 9.24 -3.27
N LEU A 122 -6.57 9.02 -2.01
CA LEU A 122 -7.52 8.98 -0.90
C LEU A 122 -8.11 10.37 -0.62
N LEU A 123 -7.30 11.44 -0.75
CA LEU A 123 -7.76 12.82 -0.66
C LEU A 123 -8.73 13.14 -1.80
N GLU A 124 -8.37 12.79 -3.04
CA GLU A 124 -9.22 13.00 -4.21
C GLU A 124 -10.58 12.28 -4.09
N LYS A 125 -10.57 11.09 -3.46
CA LYS A 125 -11.78 10.27 -3.29
C LYS A 125 -12.48 10.50 -1.95
N GLN A 126 -12.02 11.41 -1.08
CA GLN A 126 -12.47 11.52 0.31
C GLN A 126 -14.00 11.56 0.47
N LYS A 127 -14.71 12.30 -0.40
CA LYS A 127 -16.18 12.37 -0.41
C LYS A 127 -16.88 11.01 -0.59
N LYS A 128 -16.20 10.03 -1.19
CA LYS A 128 -16.69 8.68 -1.47
C LYS A 128 -16.25 7.65 -0.42
N LEU A 129 -15.44 8.06 0.57
CA LEU A 129 -14.86 7.18 1.59
C LEU A 129 -15.66 7.18 2.91
N GLY A 130 -16.93 7.64 2.86
CA GLY A 130 -17.87 7.48 3.96
C GLY A 130 -17.48 8.22 5.25
N GLY A 131 -16.72 9.32 5.16
CA GLY A 131 -16.25 10.09 6.32
C GLY A 131 -14.82 9.78 6.78
N PHE A 132 -14.09 8.94 6.04
CA PHE A 132 -12.66 8.68 6.29
C PHE A 132 -11.82 9.97 6.15
N ASP A 133 -10.96 10.21 7.14
CA ASP A 133 -10.01 11.30 7.15
C ASP A 133 -8.68 10.89 6.50
N ALA A 134 -8.60 11.13 5.18
CA ALA A 134 -7.40 10.88 4.40
C ALA A 134 -6.24 11.82 4.78
N GLY A 135 -6.51 12.99 5.36
CA GLY A 135 -5.48 13.90 5.84
C GLY A 135 -4.78 13.33 7.07
N LEU A 136 -5.56 12.91 8.07
CA LEU A 136 -5.05 12.26 9.28
C LEU A 136 -4.29 10.97 8.96
N PHE A 137 -4.78 10.17 8.01
CA PHE A 137 -4.05 8.98 7.54
C PHE A 137 -2.66 9.33 7.01
N ARG A 138 -2.57 10.34 6.15
CA ARG A 138 -1.30 10.78 5.56
C ARG A 138 -0.35 11.39 6.58
N GLU A 139 -0.87 12.13 7.55
CA GLU A 139 -0.05 12.67 8.65
C GLU A 139 0.54 11.53 9.49
N ARG A 140 -0.29 10.58 9.92
CA ARG A 140 0.19 9.40 10.65
C ARG A 140 1.17 8.57 9.83
N PHE A 141 0.97 8.45 8.52
CA PHE A 141 1.93 7.78 7.63
C PHE A 141 3.33 8.37 7.74
N LEU A 142 3.47 9.70 7.74
CA LEU A 142 4.77 10.36 7.89
C LEU A 142 5.39 10.10 9.26
N VAL A 143 4.58 10.16 10.32
CA VAL A 143 5.03 9.91 11.71
C VAL A 143 5.53 8.47 11.86
N GLU A 144 4.77 7.49 11.36
CA GLU A 144 5.15 6.07 11.44
C GLU A 144 6.36 5.74 10.55
N CYS A 145 6.48 6.37 9.37
CA CYS A 145 7.71 6.22 8.58
C CYS A 145 8.94 6.77 9.32
N ALA A 146 8.82 7.95 9.94
CA ALA A 146 9.91 8.54 10.71
C ALA A 146 10.27 7.70 11.96
N SER A 147 9.28 7.13 12.67
CA SER A 147 9.51 6.27 13.84
C SER A 147 10.25 4.98 13.49
N LEU A 148 10.08 4.48 12.26
CA LEU A 148 10.78 3.32 11.71
C LEU A 148 12.17 3.65 11.11
N GLY A 149 12.62 4.91 11.18
CA GLY A 149 13.90 5.36 10.65
C GLY A 149 13.89 5.80 9.18
N TYR A 150 12.71 6.00 8.59
CA TYR A 150 12.52 6.40 7.19
C TYR A 150 11.78 7.75 7.08
N PRO A 151 12.34 8.87 7.55
CA PRO A 151 11.70 10.17 7.40
C PRO A 151 11.54 10.53 5.91
N LEU A 152 10.32 10.86 5.49
CA LEU A 152 10.01 11.16 4.09
C LEU A 152 10.16 12.66 3.78
N ILE A 153 10.60 12.97 2.56
CA ILE A 153 10.78 14.34 2.07
C ILE A 153 9.58 14.71 1.20
N LEU A 154 8.82 15.73 1.61
CA LEU A 154 7.55 16.10 0.98
C LEU A 154 7.68 16.71 -0.43
N GLU A 155 8.87 17.20 -0.80
CA GLU A 155 9.13 17.84 -2.10
C GLU A 155 9.15 16.86 -3.30
N ARG A 156 8.98 15.56 -3.06
CA ARG A 156 9.10 14.51 -4.08
C ARG A 156 7.76 13.92 -4.54
N CYS A 157 6.67 14.56 -4.17
CA CYS A 157 5.33 14.37 -4.71
C CYS A 157 4.86 15.71 -5.31
#